data_AF-A0A7Y5W1U6-F1
#
_entry.id   AF-A0A7Y5W1U6-F1
#
_cell.length_a   1.000
_cell.length_b   1.000
_cell.length_c   1.000
_cell.angle_alpha   90.00
_cell.angle_beta   90.00
_cell.angle_gamma   90.00
#
_symmetry.space_group_name_H-M   'P 1'
#
loop_
_entity.id
_entity.type
_entity.pdbx_description
1 polymer ?
#
loop_
_entity_poly.entity_id
_entity_poly.type
_entity_poly.pdbx_seq_one_letter_code
_entity_poly.pdbx_strand_id
1 'polypeptide(L)'
;LDLTRPRKGPPPAHRGDGGGGGLGRGLHAEQHYEYHHPIHAGDTLTVTTRPGNSWEKQGKRGGKLLFAETITEYTNQDGVLCVTARSVGVQTERAVDQ
;
A
#
# COMPACT_ATOMS: atom_id res chain seq x y z
N LEU A 1 -9.01 -21.80 -27.81
CA LEU A 1 -8.34 -21.22 -26.62
C LEU A 1 -7.00 -21.93 -26.49
N ASP A 2 -5.94 -21.34 -27.02
CA ASP A 2 -4.61 -21.94 -27.00
C ASP A 2 -3.87 -21.48 -25.72
N LEU A 3 -3.50 -22.45 -24.88
CA LEU A 3 -2.97 -22.28 -23.52
C LEU A 3 -1.43 -22.32 -23.45
N THR A 4 -0.72 -22.08 -24.55
CA THR A 4 0.73 -22.36 -24.66
C THR A 4 1.64 -21.13 -24.61
N ARG A 5 1.35 -20.12 -23.78
CA ARG A 5 2.36 -19.10 -23.46
C ARG A 5 3.30 -19.63 -22.37
N PRO A 6 4.64 -19.61 -22.56
CA PRO A 6 5.57 -20.03 -21.52
C PRO A 6 5.44 -19.12 -20.30
N ARG A 7 5.27 -19.72 -19.12
CA ARG A 7 5.22 -18.99 -17.84
C ARG A 7 6.58 -18.31 -17.65
N LYS A 8 6.61 -16.97 -17.70
CA LYS A 8 7.75 -16.17 -17.22
C LYS A 8 8.03 -16.59 -15.79
N GLY A 9 9.31 -16.82 -15.46
CA GLY A 9 9.74 -17.29 -14.15
C GLY A 9 9.21 -16.40 -13.02
N PRO A 10 9.21 -16.90 -11.78
CA PRO A 10 8.60 -16.17 -10.66
C PRO A 10 9.19 -14.75 -10.59
N PRO A 11 8.35 -13.72 -10.44
CA PRO A 11 8.84 -12.37 -10.23
C PRO A 11 9.77 -12.35 -9.02
N PRO A 12 10.78 -11.45 -8.97
CA PRO A 12 11.65 -11.33 -7.82
C PRO A 12 10.80 -11.17 -6.56
N ALA A 13 11.16 -11.91 -5.50
CA ALA A 13 10.49 -11.83 -4.22
C ALA A 13 10.62 -10.41 -3.66
N HIS A 14 9.61 -9.57 -3.92
CA HIS A 14 9.51 -8.28 -3.28
C HIS A 14 9.20 -8.55 -1.82
N ARG A 15 10.21 -8.43 -0.95
CA ARG A 15 9.98 -8.27 0.48
C ARG A 15 9.16 -6.99 0.60
N GLY A 16 7.85 -7.13 0.81
CA GLY A 16 7.01 -6.02 1.18
C GLY A 16 7.53 -5.51 2.51
N ASP A 17 8.31 -4.43 2.47
CA ASP A 17 8.40 -3.51 3.60
C ASP A 17 7.06 -2.77 3.64
N GLY A 18 6.01 -3.52 4.03
CA GLY A 18 4.74 -2.94 4.37
C GLY A 18 4.98 -2.10 5.61
N GLY A 19 5.26 -0.82 5.42
CA GLY A 19 5.32 0.19 6.46
C GLY A 19 3.94 0.31 7.11
N GLY A 20 3.62 -0.63 7.98
CA GLY A 20 2.27 -0.83 8.48
C GLY A 20 2.29 -1.71 9.73
N GLY A 21 2.66 -1.11 10.86
CA GLY A 21 2.34 -1.64 12.17
C GLY A 21 3.39 -2.57 12.76
N GLY A 22 4.42 -1.96 13.36
CA GLY A 22 5.06 -2.59 14.51
C GLY A 22 3.97 -3.02 15.51
N LEU A 23 4.05 -4.30 15.89
CA LEU A 23 3.14 -5.03 16.76
C LEU A 23 2.67 -4.16 17.94
N GLY A 24 1.45 -3.63 17.87
CA GLY A 24 0.71 -3.12 19.03
C GLY A 24 0.12 -1.70 18.96
N ARG A 25 0.53 -0.81 18.05
CA ARG A 25 0.02 0.58 18.04
C ARG A 25 -0.31 1.20 16.68
N GLY A 26 -0.07 0.48 15.58
CA GLY A 26 -0.44 0.94 14.23
C GLY A 26 -1.88 0.57 13.90
N LEU A 27 -2.70 1.54 13.52
CA LEU A 27 -4.04 1.32 12.97
C LEU A 27 -4.06 1.71 11.48
N HIS A 28 -4.88 1.03 10.68
CA HIS A 28 -5.21 1.47 9.32
C HIS A 28 -6.28 2.55 9.39
N ALA A 29 -5.93 3.76 8.97
CA ALA A 29 -6.82 4.93 9.03
C ALA A 29 -7.63 5.13 7.74
N GLU A 30 -7.00 4.93 6.57
CA GLU A 30 -7.63 5.11 5.26
C GLU A 30 -7.04 4.14 4.25
N GLN A 31 -7.86 3.74 3.28
CA GLN A 31 -7.42 3.17 2.02
C GLN A 31 -8.12 3.91 0.86
N HIS A 32 -7.34 4.35 -0.12
CA HIS A 32 -7.80 4.97 -1.35
C HIS A 32 -7.20 4.26 -2.56
N TYR A 33 -7.98 4.16 -3.64
CA TYR A 33 -7.53 3.64 -4.94
C TYR A 33 -7.99 4.57 -6.05
N GLU A 34 -7.05 4.93 -6.92
CA GLU A 34 -7.31 5.62 -8.18
C GLU A 34 -7.00 4.66 -9.34
N TYR A 35 -7.98 4.43 -10.21
CA TYR A 35 -7.87 3.54 -11.36
C TYR A 35 -7.65 4.37 -12.63
N HIS A 36 -6.50 4.17 -13.26
CA HIS A 36 -6.05 4.88 -14.46
C HIS A 36 -6.25 4.05 -15.73
N HIS A 37 -6.14 2.72 -15.61
CA HIS A 37 -6.30 1.78 -16.71
C HIS A 37 -6.94 0.47 -16.20
N PRO A 38 -7.85 -0.17 -16.96
CA PRO A 38 -8.39 -1.47 -16.60
C PRO A 38 -7.29 -2.51 -16.43
N ILE A 39 -7.46 -3.40 -15.46
CA ILE A 39 -6.61 -4.59 -15.28
C ILE A 39 -7.41 -5.79 -15.80
N HIS A 40 -6.78 -6.61 -16.62
CA HIS A 40 -7.38 -7.81 -17.18
C HIS A 40 -6.79 -9.09 -16.59
N ALA A 41 -7.55 -10.17 -16.62
CA ALA A 41 -7.06 -11.48 -16.23
C ALA A 41 -5.88 -11.89 -17.14
N GLY A 42 -4.75 -12.23 -16.52
CA GLY A 42 -3.51 -12.56 -17.22
C GLY A 42 -2.48 -11.43 -17.26
N ASP A 43 -2.86 -10.20 -16.88
CA ASP A 43 -1.88 -9.11 -16.70
C ASP A 43 -0.88 -9.46 -15.60
N THR A 44 0.37 -9.04 -15.80
CA THR A 44 1.41 -9.12 -14.77
C THR A 44 1.69 -7.71 -14.27
N LEU A 45 1.32 -7.45 -13.01
CA LEU A 45 1.55 -6.15 -12.38
C LEU A 45 2.92 -6.09 -11.72
N THR A 46 3.67 -5.03 -12.03
CA THR A 46 4.85 -4.62 -11.28
C THR A 46 4.42 -3.59 -10.24
N VAL A 47 4.87 -3.78 -9.00
CA VAL A 47 4.47 -2.97 -7.86
C VAL A 47 5.66 -2.17 -7.36
N THR A 48 5.49 -0.85 -7.24
CA THR A 48 6.46 0.04 -6.60
C THR A 48 5.79 0.72 -5.42
N THR A 49 6.53 0.96 -4.35
CA THR A 49 6.01 1.61 -3.14
C THR A 49 6.95 2.74 -2.72
N ARG A 50 6.36 3.85 -2.28
CA ARG A 50 7.08 5.02 -1.77
C ARG A 50 6.31 5.68 -0.62
N PRO A 51 7.00 6.38 0.29
CA PRO A 51 6.31 7.18 1.28
C PRO A 51 5.51 8.31 0.62
N GLY A 52 4.35 8.63 1.18
CA GLY A 52 3.57 9.82 0.88
C GLY A 52 3.76 10.89 1.95
N ASN A 53 2.71 11.65 2.25
CA ASN A 53 2.72 12.63 3.31
C ASN A 53 2.72 12.01 4.71
N SER A 54 3.24 12.75 5.69
CA SER A 54 3.04 12.47 7.11
C SER A 54 2.54 13.71 7.83
N TRP A 55 1.71 13.52 8.86
CA TRP A 55 1.16 14.63 9.65
C TRP A 55 0.79 14.18 11.05
N GLU A 56 0.61 15.15 11.95
CA GLU A 56 0.19 14.89 13.33
C GLU A 56 -1.20 15.46 13.60
N LYS A 57 -1.94 14.83 14.52
CA LYS A 57 -3.18 15.38 15.07
C LYS A 57 -3.29 15.11 16.56
N GLN A 58 -3.81 16.06 17.33
CA GLN A 58 -4.10 15.81 18.74
C GLN A 58 -5.24 14.78 18.88
N GLY A 59 -4.95 13.63 19.49
CA GLY A 59 -5.93 12.62 19.85
C GLY A 59 -6.61 12.95 21.17
N LYS A 60 -7.85 12.46 21.35
CA LYS A 60 -8.64 12.68 22.57
C LYS A 60 -8.15 11.88 23.79
N ARG A 61 -7.63 10.67 23.56
CA ARG A 61 -7.23 9.72 24.61
C ARG A 61 -5.76 9.28 24.52
N GLY A 62 -5.26 9.07 23.31
CA GLY A 62 -3.92 8.47 23.06
C GLY A 62 -2.75 9.44 22.90
N GLY A 63 -2.91 10.71 23.29
CA GLY A 63 -1.91 11.75 23.00
C GLY A 63 -1.90 12.14 21.52
N LYS A 64 -0.75 12.55 20.98
CA LYS A 64 -0.62 12.83 19.55
C LYS A 64 -0.83 11.57 18.71
N LEU A 65 -1.48 11.75 17.57
CA LEU A 65 -1.66 10.74 16.52
C LEU A 65 -0.71 11.09 15.39
N LEU A 66 0.18 10.16 15.03
CA LEU A 66 1.12 10.30 13.92
C LEU A 66 0.55 9.54 12.72
N PHE A 67 0.27 10.24 11.64
CA PHE A 67 -0.24 9.67 10.39
C PHE A 67 0.88 9.63 9.35
N ALA A 68 0.89 8.58 8.54
CA ALA A 68 1.80 8.46 7.40
C ALA A 68 1.11 7.74 6.25
N GLU A 69 1.31 8.27 5.04
CA GLU A 69 0.88 7.67 3.80
C GLU A 69 1.94 6.72 3.26
N THR A 70 1.47 5.62 2.68
CA THR A 70 2.23 4.78 1.76
C THR A 70 1.53 4.80 0.41
N ILE A 71 2.25 5.19 -0.64
CA ILE A 71 1.78 5.20 -2.02
C ILE A 71 2.32 3.97 -2.73
N THR A 72 1.43 3.18 -3.31
CA THR A 72 1.76 1.99 -4.08
C THR A 72 1.23 2.15 -5.50
N GLU A 73 2.11 2.04 -6.47
CA GLU A 73 1.80 2.15 -7.89
C GLU A 73 1.88 0.76 -8.53
N TYR A 74 0.90 0.45 -9.37
CA TYR A 74 0.78 -0.83 -10.08
C TYR A 74 0.84 -0.56 -11.59
N THR A 75 1.91 -1.02 -12.24
CA THR A 75 2.07 -0.94 -13.70
C THR A 75 1.94 -2.32 -14.34
N ASN A 76 1.28 -2.43 -15.50
CA ASN A 76 1.16 -3.72 -16.19
C ASN A 76 2.45 -4.10 -16.96
N GLN A 77 2.43 -5.25 -17.65
CA GLN A 77 3.55 -5.75 -18.45
C GLN A 77 4.02 -4.80 -19.56
N ASP A 78 3.15 -3.90 -20.02
CA ASP A 78 3.42 -2.94 -21.09
C ASP A 78 3.92 -1.59 -20.53
N GLY A 79 4.07 -1.49 -19.21
CA GLY A 79 4.53 -0.29 -18.51
C GLY A 79 3.42 0.76 -18.27
N VAL A 80 2.15 0.41 -18.50
CA VAL A 80 1.02 1.32 -18.27
C VAL A 80 0.68 1.34 -16.79
N LEU A 81 0.61 2.54 -16.18
CA LEU A 81 0.09 2.72 -14.82
C LEU A 81 -1.40 2.38 -14.79
N CYS A 82 -1.76 1.34 -14.05
CA CYS A 82 -3.15 0.91 -13.93
C CYS A 82 -3.80 1.45 -12.66
N VAL A 83 -3.11 1.40 -11.52
CA VAL A 83 -3.67 1.79 -10.23
C VAL A 83 -2.63 2.53 -9.40
N THR A 84 -3.07 3.59 -8.73
CA THR A 84 -2.36 4.18 -7.60
C THR A 84 -3.17 3.90 -6.33
N ALA A 85 -2.59 3.19 -5.38
CA ALA A 85 -3.16 2.97 -4.05
C ALA A 85 -2.47 3.88 -3.04
N ARG A 86 -3.26 4.49 -2.15
CA ARG A 86 -2.76 5.22 -0.99
C ARG A 86 -3.34 4.62 0.28
N SER A 87 -2.49 4.10 1.14
CA SER A 87 -2.85 3.68 2.50
C SER A 87 -2.39 4.73 3.49
N VAL A 88 -3.21 5.03 4.50
CA VAL A 88 -2.81 5.86 5.63
C VAL A 88 -2.74 4.99 6.88
N GLY A 89 -1.56 4.89 7.48
CA GLY A 89 -1.37 4.35 8.82
C GLY A 89 -1.45 5.45 9.87
N VAL A 90 -1.90 5.11 11.09
CA VAL A 90 -1.83 6.00 12.25
C VAL A 90 -1.23 5.28 13.46
N GLN A 91 -0.40 5.98 14.22
CA GLN A 91 0.16 5.52 15.48
C GLN A 91 -0.19 6.48 16.61
N THR A 92 -0.58 5.95 17.77
CA THR A 92 -0.77 6.75 18.99
C THR A 92 0.56 6.91 19.73
N GLU A 93 0.83 8.12 20.22
CA GLU A 93 2.01 8.42 21.05
C GLU A 93 2.02 7.56 22.34
N ARG A 94 0.85 7.33 22.92
CA ARG A 94 0.67 6.54 24.14
C ARG A 94 -0.30 5.38 23.91
N ALA A 95 -0.17 4.33 24.73
CA ALA A 95 -1.21 3.30 24.79
C ALA A 95 -2.52 3.96 25.26
N VAL A 96 -3.63 3.60 24.63
CA VAL A 96 -4.95 4.05 25.08
C VAL A 96 -5.41 3.07 26.14
N ASP A 97 -5.56 3.50 27.38
CA ASP A 97 -6.25 2.70 28.41
C ASP A 97 -7.67 2.41 27.91
N GLN A 98 -8.08 1.14 27.87
CA GLN A 98 -9.37 0.71 27.30
C GLN A 98 -10.57 1.19 28.13
#